data_AF-A0A7S0RW13-F1
#
_entry.id   AF-A0A7S0RW13-F1
#
_cell.length_a   1.000
_cell.length_b   1.000
_cell.length_c   1.000
_cell.angle_alpha   90.00
_cell.angle_beta   90.00
_cell.angle_gamma   90.00
#
_symmetry.space_group_name_H-M   'P 1'
#
loop_
_entity.id
_entity.type
_entity.pdbx_description
1 polymer ?
#
loop_
_entity_poly.entity_id
_entity_poly.type
_entity_poly.pdbx_seq_one_letter_code
_entity_poly.pdbx_strand_id
1 'polypeptide(L)'
;WNADCWYVFSDGLADDPQQCLDFLEARIRHGQRMPIIHTVLFAPEAAPENFAGRRYLKQLAAVTGGTFQEFDPNLQRVYQQGVGFVPYDQSTETPEDAGEREWAEEQLRAER
;
A
#
# COMPACT_ATOMS: atom_id res chain seq x y z
N TRP A 1 -23.56 -0.77 -4.23
CA TRP A 1 -22.58 0.11 -3.58
C TRP A 1 -22.43 -0.25 -2.09
N ASN A 2 -22.31 -1.54 -1.77
CA ASN A 2 -22.48 -2.09 -0.42
C ASN A 2 -21.15 -2.60 0.16
N ALA A 3 -20.03 -1.93 -0.15
CA ALA A 3 -18.74 -2.32 0.38
C ALA A 3 -18.51 -1.63 1.72
N ASP A 4 -17.98 -2.36 2.70
CA ASP A 4 -17.54 -1.80 3.98
C ASP A 4 -16.21 -1.08 3.86
N CYS A 5 -15.35 -1.53 2.93
CA CYS A 5 -14.05 -0.93 2.67
C CYS A 5 -13.67 -0.98 1.19
N TRP A 6 -12.80 -0.06 0.77
CA TRP A 6 -12.17 0.01 -0.54
C TRP A 6 -10.65 0.05 -0.40
N TYR A 7 -9.95 -0.61 -1.33
CA TYR A 7 -8.50 -0.54 -1.45
C TYR A 7 -8.15 0.17 -2.75
N VAL A 8 -7.41 1.27 -2.65
CA VAL A 8 -6.97 2.09 -3.78
C VAL A 8 -5.47 1.94 -3.94
N PHE A 9 -5.06 1.33 -5.05
CA PHE A 9 -3.67 1.15 -5.46
C PHE A 9 -3.39 2.19 -6.55
N SER A 10 -2.53 3.16 -6.27
CA SER A 10 -2.32 4.29 -7.18
C SER A 10 -0.95 4.93 -6.98
N ASP A 11 -0.44 5.58 -8.02
CA ASP A 11 0.70 6.49 -7.95
C ASP A 11 0.34 7.87 -7.34
N GLY A 12 -0.94 8.11 -7.05
CA GLY A 12 -1.46 9.33 -6.44
C GLY A 12 -1.55 10.52 -7.41
N LEU A 13 -1.33 10.33 -8.71
CA LEU A 13 -1.48 11.37 -9.73
C LEU A 13 -2.94 11.49 -10.17
N ALA A 14 -3.78 12.07 -9.32
CA ALA A 14 -5.16 12.41 -9.68
C ALA A 14 -5.21 13.77 -10.42
N ASP A 15 -6.06 13.87 -11.45
CA ASP A 15 -6.26 15.11 -12.21
C ASP A 15 -6.82 16.25 -11.34
N ASP A 16 -7.77 15.91 -10.45
CA ASP A 16 -8.31 16.83 -9.44
C ASP A 16 -8.45 16.15 -8.07
N PRO A 17 -7.36 16.14 -7.27
CA PRO A 17 -7.35 15.55 -5.94
C PRO A 17 -8.34 16.21 -4.98
N GLN A 18 -8.53 17.53 -5.11
CA GLN A 18 -9.34 18.31 -4.18
C GLN A 18 -10.84 18.03 -4.40
N GLN A 19 -11.28 17.97 -5.66
CA GLN A 19 -12.66 17.62 -5.97
C GLN A 19 -13.05 16.25 -5.40
N CYS A 20 -12.13 15.28 -5.40
CA CYS A 20 -12.36 13.97 -4.79
C CYS A 20 -12.58 14.08 -3.27
N LEU A 21 -11.74 14.84 -2.58
CA LEU A 21 -11.85 15.05 -1.14
C LEU A 21 -13.13 15.80 -0.78
N ASP A 22 -13.43 16.90 -1.47
CA ASP A 22 -14.63 17.71 -1.26
C ASP A 22 -15.90 16.88 -1.43
N PHE A 23 -15.93 15.99 -2.43
CA PHE A 23 -17.03 15.07 -2.65
C PHE A 23 -17.24 14.12 -1.47
N LEU A 24 -16.16 13.53 -0.93
CA LEU A 24 -16.23 12.62 0.20
C LEU A 24 -16.68 13.34 1.47
N GLU A 25 -16.09 14.50 1.76
CA GLU A 25 -16.43 15.33 2.91
C GLU A 25 -17.90 15.77 2.88
N ALA A 26 -18.40 16.19 1.72
CA ALA A 26 -19.80 16.55 1.56
C ALA A 26 -20.71 15.37 1.91
N ARG A 27 -20.41 14.17 1.42
CA ARG A 27 -21.21 12.96 1.73
C ARG A 27 -21.18 12.60 3.21
N ILE A 28 -20.01 12.65 3.83
CA ILE A 28 -19.84 12.41 5.28
C ILE A 28 -20.65 13.43 6.08
N ARG A 29 -20.59 14.71 5.72
CA ARG A 29 -21.34 15.79 6.36
C ARG A 29 -22.85 15.60 6.26
N HIS A 30 -23.33 15.01 5.16
CA HIS A 30 -24.73 14.65 4.95
C HIS A 30 -25.12 13.30 5.59
N GLY A 31 -24.25 12.69 6.40
CA GLY A 31 -24.54 11.43 7.09
C GLY A 31 -24.67 10.22 6.15
N GLN A 32 -24.15 10.33 4.93
CA GLN A 32 -24.16 9.20 4.00
C GLN A 32 -23.11 8.18 4.43
N ARG A 33 -23.46 6.90 4.34
CA ARG A 33 -22.52 5.80 4.60
C ARG A 33 -21.44 5.81 3.51
N MET A 34 -20.19 5.90 3.93
CA MET A 34 -19.02 5.81 3.08
C MET A 34 -18.22 4.55 3.43
N PRO A 35 -17.66 3.84 2.43
CA PRO A 35 -16.70 2.78 2.71
C PRO A 35 -15.44 3.37 3.36
N ILE A 36 -14.78 2.59 4.20
CA ILE A 36 -13.44 2.92 4.70
C ILE A 36 -12.45 2.75 3.54
N ILE A 37 -11.68 3.78 3.20
CA ILE A 37 -10.75 3.77 2.06
C ILE A 37 -9.34 3.55 2.58
N HIS A 38 -8.75 2.41 2.22
CA HIS A 38 -7.33 2.13 2.40
C HIS A 38 -6.57 2.47 1.12
N THR A 39 -5.42 3.13 1.24
CA THR A 39 -4.64 3.57 0.08
C THR A 39 -3.24 2.97 0.11
N VAL A 40 -2.74 2.57 -1.06
CA VAL A 40 -1.39 2.08 -1.28
C VAL A 40 -0.74 2.93 -2.39
N LEU A 41 0.33 3.62 -2.04
CA LEU A 41 1.08 4.47 -2.96
C LEU A 41 2.16 3.67 -3.70
N PHE A 42 2.12 3.69 -5.03
CA PHE A 42 3.22 3.28 -5.89
C PHE A 42 3.97 4.53 -6.34
N ALA A 43 4.91 4.99 -5.51
CA ALA A 43 5.61 6.24 -5.80
C ALA A 43 6.47 6.10 -7.07
N PRO A 44 6.48 7.12 -7.96
CA PRO A 44 7.48 7.20 -9.02
C PRO A 44 8.90 7.16 -8.45
N GLU A 45 9.84 6.53 -9.16
CA GLU A 45 11.23 6.30 -8.70
C GLU A 45 11.96 7.58 -8.26
N ALA A 46 11.60 8.74 -8.82
CA ALA A 46 12.16 10.05 -8.49
C ALA A 46 11.17 10.98 -7.77
N ALA A 47 10.15 10.43 -7.10
CA ALA A 47 9.17 11.24 -6.38
C ALA A 47 9.84 12.01 -5.23
N PRO A 48 9.62 13.33 -5.11
CA PRO A 48 10.19 14.12 -4.02
C PRO A 48 9.59 13.72 -2.66
N GLU A 49 10.27 14.03 -1.55
CA GLU A 49 9.76 13.76 -0.20
C GLU A 49 8.36 14.36 0.03
N ASN A 50 8.11 15.53 -0.55
CA ASN A 50 6.82 16.22 -0.52
C ASN A 50 5.96 15.94 -1.77
N PHE A 51 6.01 14.73 -2.31
CA PHE A 51 5.21 14.35 -3.47
C PHE A 51 3.70 14.57 -3.23
N ALA A 52 3.03 15.24 -4.17
CA ALA A 52 1.63 15.62 -4.03
C ALA A 52 0.70 14.40 -3.93
N GLY A 53 0.98 13.35 -4.72
CA GLY A 53 0.20 12.11 -4.68
C GLY A 53 0.25 11.41 -3.31
N ARG A 54 1.40 11.44 -2.63
CA ARG A 54 1.54 10.95 -1.26
C ARG A 54 0.62 11.69 -0.29
N ARG A 55 0.56 13.02 -0.36
CA ARG A 55 -0.33 13.83 0.50
C ARG A 55 -1.79 13.52 0.22
N TYR A 56 -2.16 13.46 -1.06
CA TYR A 56 -3.52 13.17 -1.49
C TYR A 56 -4.00 11.80 -0.96
N LEU A 57 -3.24 10.72 -1.21
CA LEU A 57 -3.62 9.38 -0.76
C LEU A 57 -3.68 9.25 0.76
N LYS A 58 -2.83 9.97 1.50
CA LYS A 58 -2.92 10.07 2.97
C LYS A 58 -4.22 10.74 3.41
N GLN A 59 -4.58 11.86 2.80
CA GLN A 59 -5.83 12.58 3.11
C GLN A 59 -7.07 11.76 2.75
N LEU A 60 -7.06 11.11 1.59
CA LEU A 60 -8.14 10.25 1.11
C LEU A 60 -8.45 9.11 2.09
N ALA A 61 -7.42 8.43 2.60
CA ALA A 61 -7.61 7.39 3.61
C ALA A 61 -8.11 7.98 4.93
N ALA A 62 -7.48 9.08 5.39
CA ALA A 62 -7.80 9.71 6.67
C ALA A 62 -9.27 10.18 6.75
N VAL A 63 -9.82 10.74 5.66
CA VAL A 63 -11.20 11.27 5.65
C VAL A 63 -12.25 10.19 5.93
N THR A 64 -11.94 8.94 5.62
CA THR A 64 -12.83 7.78 5.83
C THR A 64 -12.39 6.87 6.97
N GLY A 65 -11.34 7.23 7.71
CA GLY A 65 -10.78 6.43 8.79
C GLY A 65 -9.98 5.21 8.36
N GLY A 66 -9.54 5.16 7.10
CA GLY A 66 -8.72 4.08 6.57
C GLY A 66 -7.22 4.28 6.80
N THR A 67 -6.42 3.39 6.19
CA THR A 67 -4.97 3.36 6.36
C THR A 67 -4.24 3.70 5.06
N PHE A 68 -3.11 4.40 5.18
CA PHE A 68 -2.20 4.66 4.08
C PHE A 68 -0.94 3.80 4.20
N GLN A 69 -0.49 3.21 3.09
CA GLN A 69 0.78 2.49 2.99
C GLN A 69 1.55 2.95 1.76
N GLU A 70 2.88 2.96 1.84
CA GLU A 70 3.75 3.12 0.67
C GLU A 70 4.20 1.73 0.26
N PHE A 71 4.01 1.42 -1.03
CA PHE A 71 4.58 0.23 -1.61
C PHE A 71 6.09 0.43 -1.72
N ASP A 72 6.83 -0.49 -1.11
CA ASP A 72 8.27 -0.58 -1.24
C ASP A 72 8.60 -1.94 -1.88
N PRO A 73 9.08 -1.96 -3.14
CA PRO A 73 9.43 -3.20 -3.82
C PRO A 73 10.62 -3.92 -3.16
N ASN A 74 11.44 -3.20 -2.39
CA ASN A 74 12.60 -3.75 -1.69
C ASN A 74 12.24 -4.28 -0.30
N LEU A 75 11.06 -3.92 0.23
CA LEU A 75 10.57 -4.41 1.50
C LEU A 75 9.92 -5.79 1.30
N GLN A 76 10.77 -6.81 1.16
CA GLN A 76 10.34 -8.20 1.32
C GLN A 76 9.82 -8.36 2.75
N ARG A 77 8.70 -9.03 2.96
CA ARG A 77 8.21 -9.35 4.30
C ARG A 77 8.04 -10.85 4.41
N VAL A 78 8.66 -11.43 5.44
CA VAL A 78 8.47 -12.84 5.78
C VAL A 78 7.49 -12.93 6.95
N TYR A 79 6.62 -13.93 6.93
CA TYR A 79 5.74 -14.20 8.05
C TYR A 79 6.50 -15.00 9.12
N GLN A 80 6.67 -14.42 10.30
CA GLN A 80 7.25 -15.11 11.45
C GLN A 80 6.16 -15.52 12.43
N GLN A 81 6.05 -16.82 12.72
CA GLN A 81 5.03 -17.36 13.61
C GLN A 81 5.11 -16.69 15.00
N GLY A 82 3.97 -16.18 15.49
CA GLY A 82 3.89 -15.50 16.79
C GLY A 82 4.28 -14.01 16.77
N VAL A 83 4.84 -13.51 15.67
CA VAL A 83 5.26 -12.10 15.51
C VAL A 83 4.46 -11.39 14.42
N GLY A 84 4.15 -12.09 13.32
CA GLY A 84 3.46 -11.53 12.15
C GLY A 84 4.42 -11.24 10.99
N PHE A 85 4.02 -10.37 10.07
CA PHE A 85 4.86 -9.99 8.93
C PHE A 85 5.96 -9.02 9.38
N VAL A 86 7.21 -9.46 9.27
CA VAL A 86 8.40 -8.66 9.61
C VAL A 86 9.12 -8.24 8.33
N PRO A 87 9.69 -7.01 8.28
CA PRO A 87 10.63 -6.64 7.23
C PRO A 87 11.74 -7.68 7.11
N TYR A 88 11.97 -8.15 5.89
CA TYR A 88 13.03 -9.06 5.54
C TYR A 88 14.04 -8.29 4.70
N ASP A 89 15.14 -7.94 5.35
CA ASP A 89 16.25 -7.28 4.69
C ASP A 89 17.16 -8.33 4.05
N GLN A 90 17.06 -8.49 2.74
CA GLN A 90 17.91 -9.41 1.98
C GLN A 90 19.40 -9.08 2.12
N SER A 91 19.78 -7.86 2.50
CA SER A 91 21.19 -7.53 2.78
C SER A 91 21.73 -8.18 4.06
N THR A 92 20.82 -8.70 4.90
CA THR A 92 21.14 -9.46 6.11
C THR A 92 21.02 -10.97 5.91
N GLU A 93 20.69 -11.44 4.70
CA GLU A 93 20.71 -12.87 4.36
C GLU A 93 22.10 -13.45 4.57
N THR A 94 22.17 -14.57 5.27
CA THR A 94 23.38 -15.40 5.22
C THR A 94 23.45 -16.11 3.86
N PRO A 95 24.63 -16.58 3.43
CA PRO A 95 24.75 -17.35 2.19
C PRO A 95 23.87 -18.61 2.16
N GLU A 96 23.56 -19.18 3.33
CA GLU A 96 22.69 -20.36 3.47
C GLU A 96 21.22 -19.98 3.25
N ASP A 97 20.74 -18.88 3.85
CA ASP A 97 19.38 -18.37 3.66
C ASP A 97 19.12 -17.99 2.17
N ALA A 98 20.11 -17.33 1.55
CA ALA A 98 20.04 -16.97 0.14
C ALA A 98 19.96 -18.21 -0.77
N GLY A 99 20.74 -19.24 -0.47
CA GLY A 99 20.71 -20.51 -1.22
C GLY A 99 19.37 -21.24 -1.08
N GLU A 100 18.76 -21.21 0.11
CA GLU A 100 17.45 -21.82 0.34
C GLU A 100 16.32 -21.07 -0.40
N ARG A 101 16.38 -19.73 -0.43
CA ARG A 101 15.46 -18.89 -1.22
C ARG A 101 15.58 -19.15 -2.72
N GLU A 102 16.81 -19.15 -3.25
CA GLU A 102 17.05 -19.39 -4.68
C GLU A 102 16.54 -20.78 -5.11
N TRP A 103 16.82 -21.81 -4.30
CA TRP A 103 16.29 -23.15 -4.55
C TRP A 103 14.75 -23.18 -4.53
N ALA A 104 14.11 -22.51 -3.56
CA ALA A 104 12.64 -22.45 -3.47
C ALA A 104 12.01 -21.71 -4.66
N GLU A 105 12.62 -20.62 -5.13
CA GLU A 105 12.18 -19.90 -6.33
C GLU A 105 12.32 -20.74 -7.60
N GLU A 106 13.38 -21.55 -7.72
CA GLU A 106 13.58 -22.47 -8.84
C GLU A 106 12.48 -23.56 -8.89
N GLN A 107 12.13 -24.15 -7.75
CA GLN A 107 11.03 -25.13 -7.67
C GLN A 107 9.70 -24.52 -8.11
N LEU A 108 9.38 -23.31 -7.63
CA LEU A 108 8.15 -22.59 -7.99
C LEU A 108 8.07 -22.25 -9.49
N ARG A 109 9.21 -22.00 -10.15
CA ARG A 109 9.24 -21.79 -11.61
C ARG A 109 9.06 -23.08 -12.39
N ALA A 110 9.55 -24.21 -11.89
CA ALA A 110 9.41 -25.51 -12.53
C ALA A 110 7.98 -26.06 -12.46
N GLU A 111 7.17 -25.62 -11.50
CA GLU A 111 5.76 -25.98 -11.36
C GLU A 111 4.78 -25.14 -12.20
N ARG A 112 5.27 -24.10 -12.90
CA ARG A 112 4.48 -23.25 -13.82
C ARG A 112 4.62 -23.68 -15.27
#